data_AF-B2BKA4-F1
#
_entry.id   AF-B2BKA4-F1
#
_cell.length_a   1.000
_cell.length_b   1.000
_cell.length_c   1.000
_cell.angle_alpha   90.00
_cell.angle_beta   90.00
_cell.angle_gamma   90.00
#
_symmetry.space_group_name_H-M   'P 1'
#
loop_
_entity.id
_entity.type
_entity.pdbx_description
1 polymer ?
#
loop_
_entity_poly.entity_id
_entity_poly.type
_entity_poly.pdbx_seq_one_letter_code
_entity_poly.pdbx_strand_id
1 'polypeptide(L)'
;MLPQHSKRYLDDQQLESDPSAPLQLFYMSFADGSKPKGQQFLGGLFIQAKSFTGAIRASHQQGLNPGGEVQAAVVQRPVESKWIGRLMSRAELEEMDREALH
;
A
#
# COMPACT_ATOMS: atom_id res chain seq x y z
N MET A 1 28.81 4.34 -27.36
CA MET A 1 27.59 3.51 -27.31
C MET A 1 27.47 2.93 -25.92
N LEU A 2 26.51 3.37 -25.13
CA LEU A 2 26.18 2.74 -23.85
C LEU A 2 24.96 1.82 -24.08
N PRO A 3 24.94 0.59 -23.54
CA PRO A 3 23.81 -0.31 -23.70
C PRO A 3 22.59 0.26 -22.98
N GLN A 4 21.54 0.54 -23.74
CA GLN A 4 20.23 0.91 -23.21
C GLN A 4 19.56 -0.34 -22.63
N HIS A 5 19.83 -0.65 -21.36
CA HIS A 5 18.94 -1.52 -20.59
C HIS A 5 17.73 -0.69 -20.14
N SER A 6 16.81 -0.41 -21.07
CA SER A 6 15.48 0.05 -20.71
C SER A 6 14.72 -1.13 -20.11
N LYS A 7 14.76 -1.25 -18.78
CA LYS A 7 13.72 -1.99 -18.06
C LYS A 7 12.39 -1.33 -18.46
N ARG A 8 11.64 -1.95 -19.36
CA ARG A 8 10.26 -1.54 -19.64
C ARG A 8 9.49 -1.76 -18.35
N TYR A 9 9.20 -0.66 -17.64
CA TYR A 9 8.18 -0.70 -16.61
C TYR A 9 6.87 -1.02 -17.33
N LEU A 10 6.31 -2.21 -17.07
CA LEU A 10 4.95 -2.52 -17.47
C LEU A 10 4.05 -1.49 -16.80
N ASP A 11 3.10 -0.94 -17.56
CA ASP A 11 2.10 -0.09 -16.96
C ASP A 11 1.14 -0.91 -16.06
N ASP A 12 0.44 -0.22 -15.16
CA ASP A 12 -0.47 -0.87 -14.21
C ASP A 12 -1.54 -1.71 -14.94
N GLN A 13 -2.03 -1.29 -16.11
CA GLN A 13 -3.05 -2.04 -16.83
C GLN A 13 -2.52 -3.39 -17.34
N GLN A 14 -1.30 -3.39 -17.86
CA GLN A 14 -0.62 -4.61 -18.29
C GLN A 14 -0.40 -5.56 -17.11
N LEU A 15 0.10 -5.05 -15.98
CA LEU A 15 0.29 -5.84 -14.76
C LEU A 15 -1.01 -6.45 -14.26
N GLU A 16 -2.11 -5.68 -14.22
CA GLU A 16 -3.40 -6.19 -13.76
C GLU A 16 -3.97 -7.26 -14.70
N SER A 17 -3.77 -7.12 -16.02
CA SER A 17 -4.25 -8.06 -17.03
C SER A 17 -3.46 -9.38 -17.10
N ASP A 18 -2.20 -9.38 -16.68
CA ASP A 18 -1.33 -10.56 -16.71
C ASP A 18 -1.60 -11.45 -15.47
N PRO A 19 -2.21 -12.64 -15.63
CA PRO A 19 -2.47 -13.53 -14.50
C PRO A 19 -1.18 -14.05 -13.83
N SER A 20 -0.04 -13.99 -14.51
CA SER A 20 1.26 -14.43 -13.99
C SER A 20 2.03 -13.33 -13.25
N ALA A 21 1.59 -12.06 -13.35
CA ALA A 21 2.22 -10.97 -12.64
C ALA A 21 2.14 -11.19 -11.12
N PRO A 22 3.27 -11.11 -10.40
CA PRO A 22 3.32 -11.43 -8.97
C PRO A 22 2.56 -10.40 -8.14
N LEU A 23 1.92 -10.86 -7.07
CA LEU A 23 1.41 -9.98 -6.04
C LEU A 23 2.58 -9.40 -5.22
N GLN A 24 2.51 -8.11 -4.96
CA GLN A 24 3.39 -7.38 -4.08
C GLN A 24 2.62 -6.92 -2.86
N LEU A 25 3.30 -6.87 -1.71
CA LEU A 25 2.73 -6.26 -0.51
C LEU A 25 2.94 -4.75 -0.57
N PHE A 26 1.85 -4.00 -0.55
CA PHE A 26 1.87 -2.54 -0.46
C PHE A 26 1.51 -2.12 0.96
N TYR A 27 2.30 -1.20 1.52
CA TYR A 27 1.84 -0.33 2.59
C TYR A 27 1.19 0.89 1.95
N MET A 28 -0.01 1.24 2.40
CA MET A 28 -0.72 2.44 1.96
C MET A 28 -1.06 3.30 3.17
N SER A 29 -0.89 4.62 3.05
CA SER A 29 -1.32 5.59 4.06
C SER A 29 -2.31 6.58 3.44
N PHE A 30 -3.32 6.94 4.23
CA PHE A 30 -4.41 7.82 3.82
C PHE A 30 -4.41 9.09 4.66
N ALA A 31 -4.66 10.22 3.99
CA ALA A 31 -4.76 11.51 4.66
C ALA A 31 -5.85 12.41 4.06
N ASP A 32 -6.41 13.31 4.86
CA ASP A 32 -7.35 14.32 4.42
C ASP A 32 -6.82 15.72 4.75
N GLY A 33 -6.38 16.43 3.71
CA GLY A 33 -5.86 17.79 3.80
C GLY A 33 -6.87 18.82 4.32
N SER A 34 -8.18 18.52 4.26
CA SER A 34 -9.23 19.41 4.76
C SER A 34 -9.43 19.34 6.28
N LYS A 35 -8.92 18.30 6.94
CA LYS A 35 -8.98 18.16 8.39
C LYS A 35 -7.98 19.07 9.11
N PRO A 36 -8.25 19.46 10.38
CA PRO A 36 -7.30 20.21 11.19
C PRO A 36 -5.93 19.52 11.29
N LYS A 37 -4.87 20.33 11.42
CA LYS A 37 -3.51 19.81 11.65
C LYS A 37 -3.49 18.83 12.82
N GLY A 38 -2.83 17.69 12.63
CA GLY A 38 -2.79 16.59 13.59
C GLY A 38 -3.94 15.58 13.47
N GLN A 39 -5.02 15.91 12.76
CA GLN A 39 -6.16 15.01 12.50
C GLN A 39 -6.23 14.52 11.04
N GLN A 40 -5.25 14.89 10.22
CA GLN A 40 -5.25 14.62 8.79
C GLN A 40 -5.01 13.14 8.47
N PHE A 41 -4.34 12.39 9.34
CA PHE A 41 -4.08 10.96 9.13
C PHE A 41 -5.35 10.12 9.31
N LEU A 42 -5.75 9.39 8.27
CA LEU A 42 -6.95 8.56 8.27
C LEU A 42 -6.67 7.07 8.53
N GLY A 43 -5.41 6.65 8.44
CA GLY A 43 -4.98 5.29 8.71
C GLY A 43 -3.94 4.79 7.71
N GLY A 44 -3.42 3.60 8.00
CA GLY A 44 -2.55 2.86 7.09
C GLY A 44 -3.03 1.42 6.94
N LEU A 45 -2.69 0.76 5.84
CA LEU A 45 -3.02 -0.65 5.62
C LEU A 45 -1.92 -1.36 4.86
N PHE A 46 -1.85 -2.68 5.04
CA PHE A 46 -1.08 -3.56 4.17
C PHE A 46 -2.02 -4.37 3.29
N ILE A 47 -1.77 -4.38 1.98
CA ILE A 47 -2.59 -5.12 1.01
C ILE A 47 -1.73 -5.73 -0.09
N GLN A 48 -2.14 -6.90 -0.57
CA GLN A 48 -1.52 -7.53 -1.73
C GLN A 48 -2.19 -7.07 -3.02
N ALA A 49 -1.39 -6.59 -3.97
CA ALA A 49 -1.85 -6.23 -5.30
C ALA A 49 -0.70 -6.36 -6.31
N LYS A 50 -1.01 -6.38 -7.60
CA LYS A 50 0.04 -6.44 -8.65
C LYS A 50 0.66 -5.06 -8.92
N SER A 51 -0.14 -4.02 -8.75
CA SER A 51 0.23 -2.63 -9.02
C SER A 51 -0.29 -1.64 -7.96
N PHE A 52 0.16 -0.39 -8.03
CA PHE A 52 -0.33 0.67 -7.15
C PHE A 52 -1.82 0.95 -7.37
N THR A 53 -2.25 1.06 -8.64
CA THR A 53 -3.67 1.23 -8.97
C THR A 53 -4.50 0.03 -8.51
N GLY A 54 -3.94 -1.18 -8.63
CA GLY A 54 -4.54 -2.41 -8.10
C GLY A 54 -4.74 -2.36 -6.59
N ALA A 55 -3.75 -1.86 -5.83
CA ALA A 55 -3.82 -1.71 -4.38
C ALA A 55 -4.92 -0.73 -3.94
N ILE A 56 -5.05 0.41 -4.64
CA ILE A 56 -6.15 1.38 -4.41
C ILE A 56 -7.50 0.73 -4.67
N ARG A 57 -7.65 0.02 -5.80
CA ARG A 57 -8.90 -0.64 -6.15
C ARG A 57 -9.27 -1.72 -5.14
N ALA A 58 -8.32 -2.58 -4.77
CA ALA A 58 -8.54 -3.67 -3.83
C ALA A 58 -8.92 -3.14 -2.43
N SER A 59 -8.23 -2.11 -1.94
CA SER A 59 -8.56 -1.50 -0.64
C SER A 59 -9.95 -0.86 -0.65
N HIS A 60 -10.37 -0.25 -1.76
CA HIS A 60 -11.73 0.28 -1.90
C HIS A 60 -12.78 -0.84 -1.93
N GLN A 61 -12.55 -1.91 -2.71
CA GLN A 61 -13.46 -3.06 -2.80
C GLN A 61 -13.64 -3.79 -1.46
N GLN A 62 -12.61 -3.79 -0.62
CA GLN A 62 -12.64 -4.39 0.71
C GLN A 62 -13.21 -3.44 1.80
N GLY A 63 -13.59 -2.21 1.45
CA GLY A 63 -14.08 -1.23 2.42
C GLY A 63 -13.00 -0.70 3.37
N LEU A 64 -11.72 -0.87 3.03
CA LEU A 64 -10.57 -0.46 3.85
C LEU A 64 -10.05 0.94 3.49
N ASN A 65 -10.42 1.47 2.33
CA ASN A 65 -10.01 2.80 1.88
C ASN A 65 -10.94 3.88 2.47
N PRO A 66 -10.46 4.74 3.40
CA PRO A 66 -11.29 5.76 4.04
C PRO A 66 -11.52 7.01 3.16
N GLY A 67 -10.97 7.03 1.94
CA GLY A 67 -10.93 8.19 1.06
C GLY A 67 -9.72 9.09 1.32
N GLY A 68 -9.77 10.31 0.79
CA GLY A 68 -8.69 11.29 0.91
C GLY A 68 -7.55 11.06 -0.10
N GLU A 69 -6.41 11.66 0.21
CA GLU A 69 -5.14 11.49 -0.48
C GLU A 69 -4.48 10.18 -0.03
N VAL A 70 -3.79 9.51 -0.96
CA VAL A 70 -3.14 8.22 -0.69
C VAL A 70 -1.70 8.25 -1.16
N GLN A 71 -0.81 7.68 -0.34
CA GLN A 71 0.53 7.28 -0.76
C GLN A 71 0.71 5.79 -0.51
N ALA A 72 1.58 5.16 -1.30
CA ALA A 72 1.91 3.76 -1.11
C ALA A 72 3.38 3.48 -1.40
N ALA A 73 3.89 2.43 -0.77
CA ALA A 73 5.21 1.89 -1.02
C ALA A 73 5.15 0.35 -1.01
N VAL A 74 5.96 -0.28 -1.87
CA VAL A 74 6.16 -1.73 -1.84
C VAL A 74 6.98 -2.09 -0.61
N VAL A 75 6.52 -3.10 0.12
CA VAL A 75 7.12 -3.56 1.37
C VAL A 75 7.96 -4.80 1.07
N GLN A 76 9.27 -4.72 1.33
CA GLN A 76 10.21 -5.81 1.08
C GLN A 76 10.47 -6.69 2.32
N ARG A 77 10.00 -6.26 3.50
CA ARG A 77 10.11 -7.04 4.74
C ARG A 77 8.88 -7.92 4.96
N PRO A 78 9.02 -9.07 5.64
CA PRO A 78 7.87 -9.81 6.14
C PRO A 78 7.01 -8.93 7.05
N VAL A 79 5.69 -9.09 6.94
CA VAL A 79 4.70 -8.46 7.83
C VAL A 79 3.82 -9.60 8.35
N GLU A 80 3.57 -9.64 9.65
CA GLU A 80 2.68 -10.65 10.23
C GLU A 80 1.27 -10.54 9.66
N SER A 81 0.63 -11.69 9.43
CA SER A 81 -0.69 -11.75 8.80
C SER A 81 -1.77 -10.97 9.53
N LYS A 82 -1.65 -10.79 10.86
CA LYS A 82 -2.60 -10.01 11.68
C LYS A 82 -2.66 -8.52 11.28
N TRP A 83 -1.61 -7.99 10.65
CA TRP A 83 -1.50 -6.60 10.22
C TRP A 83 -1.92 -6.38 8.75
N ILE A 84 -2.20 -7.46 8.00
CA ILE A 84 -2.55 -7.41 6.57
C ILE A 84 -4.07 -7.46 6.40
N GLY A 85 -4.61 -6.68 5.46
CA GLY A 85 -6.04 -6.72 5.11
C GLY A 85 -6.96 -6.01 6.10
N ARG A 86 -6.44 -5.02 6.84
CA ARG A 86 -7.21 -4.13 7.71
C ARG A 86 -6.70 -2.70 7.66
N LEU A 87 -7.58 -1.74 7.93
CA LEU A 87 -7.20 -0.34 8.14
C LEU A 87 -6.76 -0.18 9.59
N MET A 88 -5.55 0.33 9.79
CA MET A 88 -4.93 0.54 11.09
C MET A 88 -4.87 2.04 11.41
N SER A 89 -5.15 2.33 12.66
CA SER A 89 -4.91 3.62 13.30
C SER A 89 -3.41 3.87 13.50
N ARG A 90 -3.07 5.09 13.90
CA ARG A 90 -1.69 5.46 14.25
C ARG A 90 -1.14 4.62 15.40
N ALA A 91 -1.95 4.37 16.43
CA ALA A 91 -1.53 3.60 17.60
C ALA A 91 -1.21 2.13 17.25
N GLU A 92 -2.01 1.53 16.35
CA GLU A 92 -1.77 0.16 15.86
C GLU A 92 -0.50 0.08 14.99
N LEU A 93 -0.23 1.08 14.17
CA LEU A 93 1.02 1.14 13.40
C LEU A 93 2.25 1.29 14.31
N GLU A 94 2.14 2.10 15.36
CA GLU A 94 3.20 2.23 16.38
C GLU A 94 3.40 0.93 17.17
N GLU A 95 2.33 0.17 17.42
CA GLU A 95 2.41 -1.16 18.02
C GLU A 95 3.12 -2.16 17.11
N MET A 96 2.74 -2.24 15.84
CA MET A 96 3.39 -3.08 14.85
C MET A 96 4.89 -2.76 14.73
N ASP A 97 5.28 -1.48 14.70
CA ASP A 97 6.69 -1.10 14.61
C ASP A 97 7.48 -1.48 15.87
N ARG A 98 6.85 -1.46 17.06
CA ARG A 98 7.48 -1.98 18.29
C ARG A 98 7.70 -3.49 18.21
N GLU A 99 6.71 -4.25 17.75
CA GLU A 99 6.83 -5.70 17.57
C GLU A 99 7.94 -6.07 16.59
N ALA A 100 8.07 -5.32 15.48
CA ALA A 100 9.07 -5.58 14.45
C ALA A 100 10.52 -5.30 14.88
N LEU A 101 10.73 -4.63 16.01
CA LEU A 101 12.05 -4.30 16.57
C LEU A 101 12.53 -5.29 17.64
N HIS A 102 11.72 -6.29 17.99
CA HIS A 102 12.00 -7.31 18.99
C HIS A 102 12.05 -8.71 18.39
#